data_AF-V9FYS4-F1
#
_entry.id   AF-V9FYS4-F1
#
_cell.length_a   1.000
_cell.length_b   1.000
_cell.length_c   1.000
_cell.angle_alpha   90.00
_cell.angle_beta   90.00
_cell.angle_gamma   90.00
#
_symmetry.space_group_name_H-M   'P 1'
#
loop_
_entity.id
_entity.type
_entity.pdbx_description
1 polymer ?
#
loop_
_entity_poly.entity_id
_entity_poly.type
_entity_poly.pdbx_seq_one_letter_code
_entity_poly.pdbx_strand_id
1 'polypeptide(L)'
;MRTESTEENAAPTTLLHRQDFIDMNQEMHEYDEMREKIIKRSREILKASKQAIFALHRSDKAEALKLLGSAEKVVIPELVTLTEKNPSLRDGALSSSLEEYAEAKCFCYYLDTKCLLPRRDVPIVLKNEYLGGVIDFT
;
A
#
# COMPACT_ATOMS: atom_id res chain seq x y z
N MET A 1 -74.29 -0.72 -13.55
CA MET A 1 -73.35 -1.87 -13.53
C MET A 1 -72.05 -1.37 -14.14
N ARG A 2 -70.97 -1.39 -13.35
CA ARG A 2 -69.56 -1.09 -13.65
C ARG A 2 -69.18 0.31 -14.14
N THR A 3 -68.57 1.05 -13.20
CA THR A 3 -67.77 2.26 -13.35
C THR A 3 -66.52 2.00 -14.18
N GLU A 4 -66.28 2.86 -15.17
CA GLU A 4 -65.03 2.97 -15.93
C GLU A 4 -63.91 3.39 -14.97
N SER A 5 -62.95 2.50 -14.74
CA SER A 5 -61.73 2.79 -13.99
C SER A 5 -60.73 3.42 -14.95
N THR A 6 -60.53 4.72 -14.75
CA THR A 6 -59.48 5.55 -15.34
C THR A 6 -58.13 4.85 -15.24
N GLU A 7 -57.48 4.60 -16.37
CA GLU A 7 -56.10 4.15 -16.44
C GLU A 7 -55.19 5.21 -15.80
N GLU A 8 -54.72 4.94 -14.59
CA GLU A 8 -53.62 5.68 -13.99
C GLU A 8 -52.37 5.45 -14.85
N ASN A 9 -51.99 6.48 -15.59
CA ASN A 9 -50.77 6.56 -16.36
C ASN A 9 -49.57 6.68 -15.39
N ALA A 10 -49.21 5.57 -14.75
CA ALA A 10 -48.02 5.48 -13.93
C ALA A 10 -46.79 5.48 -14.85
N ALA A 11 -46.06 6.59 -14.88
CA ALA A 11 -44.75 6.65 -15.51
C ALA A 11 -43.89 5.47 -15.03
N PRO A 12 -43.07 4.84 -15.88
CA PRO A 12 -42.32 3.66 -15.49
C PRO A 12 -41.32 4.03 -14.40
N THR A 13 -41.66 3.75 -13.14
CA THR A 13 -40.76 3.85 -12.01
C THR A 13 -39.65 2.85 -12.26
N THR A 14 -38.52 3.34 -12.72
CA THR A 14 -37.39 2.48 -13.06
C THR A 14 -36.81 1.96 -11.74
N LEU A 15 -37.16 0.71 -11.38
CA LEU A 15 -36.73 0.07 -10.13
C LEU A 15 -35.20 0.02 -9.99
N LEU A 16 -34.48 0.00 -11.12
CA LEU A 16 -33.04 -0.21 -11.15
C LEU A 16 -32.38 0.62 -12.25
N HIS A 17 -31.51 1.55 -11.85
CA HIS A 17 -30.68 2.33 -12.77
C HIS A 17 -29.51 1.46 -13.24
N ARG A 18 -29.67 0.78 -14.38
CA ARG A 18 -28.64 -0.14 -14.90
C ARG A 18 -27.25 0.49 -15.04
N GLN A 19 -27.18 1.78 -15.38
CA GLN A 19 -25.91 2.49 -15.52
C GLN A 19 -25.14 2.55 -14.20
N ASP A 20 -25.84 2.79 -13.09
CA ASP A 20 -25.25 2.84 -11.74
C ASP A 20 -24.54 1.51 -11.39
N PHE A 21 -25.15 0.38 -11.77
CA PHE A 21 -24.55 -0.95 -11.58
C PHE A 21 -23.37 -1.23 -12.51
N ILE A 22 -23.37 -0.67 -13.73
CA ILE A 22 -22.24 -0.77 -14.65
C ILE A 22 -21.06 0.03 -14.08
N ASP A 23 -21.33 1.23 -13.58
CA ASP A 23 -20.32 2.12 -12.99
C ASP A 23 -19.74 1.48 -11.72
N MET A 24 -20.58 0.95 -10.82
CA MET A 24 -20.12 0.18 -9.65
C MET A 24 -19.22 -1.01 -10.03
N ASN A 25 -19.58 -1.75 -11.08
CA ASN A 25 -18.76 -2.88 -11.53
C ASN A 25 -17.40 -2.42 -12.09
N GLN A 26 -17.37 -1.28 -12.79
CA GLN A 26 -16.14 -0.68 -13.28
C GLN A 26 -15.24 -0.22 -12.12
N GLU A 27 -15.81 0.45 -11.11
CA GLU A 27 -15.09 0.87 -9.89
C GLU A 27 -14.47 -0.33 -9.15
N MET A 28 -15.22 -1.43 -9.03
CA MET A 28 -14.70 -2.67 -8.43
C MET A 28 -13.53 -3.26 -9.22
N HIS A 29 -13.62 -3.29 -10.54
CA HIS A 29 -12.52 -3.77 -11.39
C HIS A 29 -11.26 -2.91 -11.26
N GLU A 30 -11.41 -1.58 -11.28
CA GLU A 30 -10.28 -0.66 -11.12
C GLU A 30 -9.60 -0.81 -9.75
N TYR A 31 -10.41 -1.01 -8.70
CA TYR A 31 -9.90 -1.27 -7.35
C TYR A 31 -9.08 -2.58 -7.30
N ASP A 32 -9.58 -3.65 -7.89
CA ASP A 32 -8.90 -4.96 -7.91
C ASP A 32 -7.59 -4.91 -8.71
N GLU A 33 -7.58 -4.24 -9.87
CA GLU A 33 -6.36 -4.04 -10.65
C GLU A 33 -5.30 -3.26 -9.86
N MET A 34 -5.72 -2.20 -9.16
CA MET A 34 -4.83 -1.40 -8.32
C MET A 34 -4.27 -2.23 -7.15
N ARG A 35 -5.12 -3.02 -6.49
CA ARG A 35 -4.71 -3.93 -5.42
C ARG A 35 -3.67 -4.94 -5.88
N GLU A 36 -3.90 -5.59 -7.02
CA GLU A 36 -2.96 -6.56 -7.59
C GLU A 36 -1.63 -5.92 -7.98
N LYS A 37 -1.66 -4.69 -8.51
CA LYS A 37 -0.44 -3.92 -8.79
C LYS A 37 0.36 -3.66 -7.51
N ILE A 38 -0.31 -3.19 -6.45
CA ILE A 38 0.33 -2.94 -5.15
C ILE A 38 0.96 -4.22 -4.61
N ILE A 39 0.22 -5.33 -4.57
CA ILE A 39 0.73 -6.62 -4.09
C ILE A 39 2.00 -7.06 -4.83
N LYS A 40 2.02 -6.95 -6.17
CA LYS A 40 3.16 -7.36 -6.98
C LYS A 40 4.38 -6.48 -6.74
N ARG A 41 4.19 -5.16 -6.75
CA ARG A 41 5.27 -4.18 -6.59
C ARG A 41 5.84 -4.14 -5.17
N SER A 42 5.00 -4.34 -4.14
CA SER A 42 5.48 -4.41 -2.74
C SER A 42 6.49 -5.52 -2.51
N ARG A 43 6.48 -6.59 -3.32
CA ARG A 43 7.51 -7.66 -3.26
C ARG A 43 8.91 -7.15 -3.57
N GLU A 44 9.04 -6.08 -4.36
CA GLU A 44 10.34 -5.48 -4.66
C GLU A 44 10.91 -4.77 -3.43
N ILE A 45 10.07 -4.03 -2.69
CA ILE A 45 10.44 -3.38 -1.42
C ILE A 45 10.85 -4.45 -0.40
N LEU A 46 10.02 -5.48 -0.23
CA LEU A 46 10.30 -6.58 0.70
C LEU A 46 11.62 -7.29 0.37
N LYS A 47 11.83 -7.62 -0.91
CA LYS A 47 13.06 -8.28 -1.38
C LYS A 47 14.29 -7.41 -1.14
N ALA A 48 14.24 -6.14 -1.51
CA ALA A 48 15.36 -5.22 -1.34
C ALA A 48 15.71 -5.03 0.14
N SER A 49 14.70 -4.92 1.01
CA SER A 49 14.88 -4.75 2.46
C SER A 49 15.55 -5.96 3.09
N LYS A 50 15.08 -7.18 2.78
CA LYS A 50 15.73 -8.43 3.23
C LYS A 50 17.17 -8.54 2.76
N GLN A 51 17.41 -8.27 1.48
CA GLN A 51 18.76 -8.31 0.92
C GLN A 51 19.68 -7.28 1.59
N ALA A 52 19.15 -6.10 1.91
CA ALA A 52 19.88 -5.07 2.64
C ALA A 52 20.23 -5.52 4.06
N ILE A 53 19.30 -6.12 4.81
CA ILE A 53 19.56 -6.68 6.15
C ILE A 53 20.69 -7.72 6.09
N PHE A 54 20.63 -8.67 5.13
CA PHE A 54 21.70 -9.65 4.94
C PHE A 54 23.05 -9.02 4.56
N ALA A 55 23.05 -7.98 3.73
CA ALA A 55 24.28 -7.26 3.38
C ALA A 55 24.87 -6.54 4.61
N LEU A 56 24.02 -5.91 5.43
CA LEU A 56 24.41 -5.23 6.67
C LEU A 56 25.03 -6.21 7.68
N HIS A 57 24.47 -7.42 7.86
CA HIS A 57 25.08 -8.46 8.71
C HIS A 57 26.48 -8.86 8.23
N ARG A 58 26.76 -8.79 6.92
CA ARG A 58 28.10 -9.05 6.34
C ARG A 58 28.97 -7.80 6.26
N SER A 59 28.56 -6.70 6.91
CA SER A 59 29.25 -5.40 6.87
C SER A 59 29.35 -4.77 5.47
N ASP A 60 28.54 -5.22 4.51
CA ASP A 60 28.44 -4.62 3.17
C ASP A 60 27.36 -3.52 3.14
N LYS A 61 27.69 -2.41 3.79
CA LYS A 61 26.79 -1.26 3.90
C LYS A 61 26.55 -0.58 2.54
N ALA A 62 27.52 -0.61 1.64
CA ALA A 62 27.41 0.01 0.33
C ALA A 62 26.31 -0.66 -0.50
N GLU A 63 26.29 -2.00 -0.54
CA GLU A 63 25.23 -2.72 -1.24
C GLU A 63 23.87 -2.54 -0.56
N ALA A 64 23.82 -2.53 0.78
CA ALA A 64 22.58 -2.26 1.51
C ALA A 64 21.95 -0.90 1.15
N LEU A 65 22.76 0.17 1.13
CA LEU A 65 22.30 1.51 0.76
C LEU A 65 21.83 1.58 -0.69
N LYS A 66 22.49 0.86 -1.60
CA LYS A 66 22.08 0.78 -3.01
C LYS A 66 20.75 0.07 -3.18
N LEU A 67 20.56 -1.08 -2.52
CA LEU A 67 19.31 -1.84 -2.52
C LEU A 67 18.15 -0.99 -1.98
N LEU A 68 18.30 -0.43 -0.78
CA LEU A 68 17.28 0.43 -0.17
C LEU A 68 16.99 1.68 -1.01
N GLY A 69 18.04 2.33 -1.53
CA GLY A 69 17.90 3.54 -2.33
C GLY A 69 17.11 3.33 -3.63
N SER A 70 17.17 2.14 -4.23
CA SER A 70 16.38 1.80 -5.42
C SER A 70 14.88 1.71 -5.11
N ALA A 71 14.52 1.06 -3.99
CA ALA A 71 13.13 0.94 -3.54
C ALA A 71 12.58 2.30 -3.07
N GLU A 72 13.38 3.03 -2.29
CA GLU A 72 13.02 4.31 -1.67
C GLU A 72 12.73 5.41 -2.70
N LYS A 73 13.48 5.46 -3.81
CA LYS A 73 13.33 6.53 -4.82
C LYS A 73 12.20 6.32 -5.81
N VAL A 74 11.80 5.08 -6.05
CA VAL A 74 10.89 4.75 -7.17
C VAL A 74 9.67 3.98 -6.69
N VAL A 75 9.87 2.81 -6.07
CA VAL A 75 8.77 1.88 -5.78
C VAL A 75 7.91 2.41 -4.65
N ILE A 76 8.50 2.87 -3.55
CA ILE A 76 7.75 3.32 -2.37
C ILE A 76 6.85 4.53 -2.71
N PRO A 77 7.37 5.63 -3.31
CA PRO A 77 6.52 6.77 -3.64
C PRO A 77 5.40 6.42 -4.62
N GLU A 78 5.69 5.59 -5.64
CA GLU A 78 4.67 5.12 -6.59
C GLU A 78 3.50 4.45 -5.86
N LEU A 79 3.79 3.48 -4.98
CA LEU A 79 2.75 2.72 -4.29
C LEU A 79 2.01 3.56 -3.26
N VAL A 80 2.70 4.43 -2.53
CA VAL A 80 2.04 5.34 -1.58
C VAL A 80 1.06 6.27 -2.29
N THR A 81 1.44 6.85 -3.43
CA THR A 81 0.54 7.69 -4.22
C THR A 81 -0.67 6.91 -4.77
N LEU A 82 -0.49 5.65 -5.18
CA LEU A 82 -1.64 4.81 -5.59
C LEU A 82 -2.66 4.63 -4.46
N THR A 83 -2.20 4.56 -3.20
CA THR A 83 -3.08 4.40 -2.04
C THR A 83 -3.78 5.69 -1.60
N GLU A 84 -3.43 6.86 -2.14
CA GLU A 84 -4.08 8.13 -1.77
C GLU A 84 -5.57 8.16 -2.14
N LYS A 85 -5.91 7.57 -3.29
CA LYS A 85 -7.32 7.46 -3.74
C LYS A 85 -8.10 6.41 -2.96
N ASN A 86 -7.43 5.34 -2.52
CA ASN A 86 -8.02 4.22 -1.81
C ASN A 86 -7.13 3.85 -0.61
N PRO A 87 -7.26 4.54 0.54
CA PRO A 87 -6.38 4.35 1.69
C PRO A 87 -6.37 2.91 2.24
N SER A 88 -7.47 2.17 2.06
CA SER A 88 -7.57 0.74 2.43
C SER A 88 -6.57 -0.16 1.69
N LEU A 89 -6.07 0.26 0.52
CA LEU A 89 -5.07 -0.49 -0.24
C LEU A 89 -3.65 -0.37 0.32
N ARG A 90 -3.43 0.52 1.30
CA ARG A 90 -2.14 0.63 1.98
C ARG A 90 -1.90 -0.55 2.92
N ASP A 91 -2.95 -0.98 3.60
CA ASP A 91 -2.89 -2.10 4.53
C ASP A 91 -2.58 -3.40 3.77
N GLY A 92 -1.95 -4.34 4.47
CA GLY A 92 -1.51 -5.61 3.88
C GLY A 92 -0.15 -5.49 3.19
N ALA A 93 -0.07 -5.81 1.89
CA ALA A 93 1.20 -6.04 1.22
C ALA A 93 2.15 -4.83 1.24
N LEU A 94 1.63 -3.60 1.08
CA LEU A 94 2.46 -2.40 1.17
C LEU A 94 2.91 -2.16 2.62
N SER A 95 2.00 -2.10 3.60
CA SER A 95 2.34 -1.96 5.03
C SER A 95 3.42 -2.95 5.48
N SER A 96 3.23 -4.25 5.22
CA SER A 96 4.21 -5.28 5.61
C SER A 96 5.57 -5.10 4.91
N SER A 97 5.58 -4.63 3.66
CA SER A 97 6.84 -4.32 2.98
C SER A 97 7.54 -3.08 3.54
N LEU A 98 6.77 -2.11 4.04
CA LEU A 98 7.28 -0.90 4.68
C LEU A 98 7.78 -1.16 6.10
N GLU A 99 7.21 -2.14 6.80
CA GLU A 99 7.72 -2.65 8.09
C GLU A 99 9.15 -3.18 7.92
N GLU A 100 9.37 -4.09 6.97
CA GLU A 100 10.71 -4.63 6.67
C GLU A 100 11.68 -3.53 6.19
N TYR A 101 11.19 -2.57 5.39
CA TYR A 101 11.99 -1.41 4.99
C TYR A 101 12.42 -0.56 6.19
N ALA A 102 11.51 -0.34 7.15
CA ALA A 102 11.80 0.39 8.37
C ALA A 102 12.83 -0.34 9.24
N GLU A 103 12.72 -1.66 9.36
CA GLU A 103 13.71 -2.51 10.04
C GLU A 103 15.09 -2.32 9.40
N ALA A 104 15.21 -2.48 8.07
CA ALA A 104 16.48 -2.36 7.35
C ALA A 104 17.13 -0.97 7.52
N LYS A 105 16.32 0.11 7.48
CA LYS A 105 16.80 1.48 7.69
C LYS A 105 17.26 1.69 9.13
N CYS A 106 16.51 1.18 10.11
CA CYS A 106 16.90 1.22 11.51
C CYS A 106 18.19 0.45 11.75
N PHE A 107 18.35 -0.74 11.16
CA PHE A 107 19.52 -1.58 11.36
C PHE A 107 20.77 -0.91 10.77
N CYS A 108 20.64 -0.35 9.56
CA CYS A 108 21.70 0.42 8.93
C CYS A 108 22.16 1.61 9.82
N TYR A 109 21.20 2.37 10.35
CA TYR A 109 21.49 3.53 11.20
C TYR A 109 22.07 3.13 12.57
N TYR A 110 21.59 2.03 13.15
CA TYR A 110 22.07 1.48 14.42
C TYR A 110 23.52 1.02 14.34
N LEU A 111 23.94 0.42 13.22
CA LEU A 111 25.33 -0.03 13.05
C LEU A 111 26.33 1.11 13.26
N ASP A 112 26.01 2.34 12.83
CA ASP A 112 26.86 3.52 13.02
C ASP A 112 26.65 4.22 14.36
N THR A 113 25.39 4.43 14.75
CA THR A 113 25.05 5.38 15.83
C THR A 113 24.75 4.72 17.16
N LYS A 114 24.55 3.40 17.16
CA LYS A 114 24.05 2.61 18.30
C LYS A 114 22.70 3.12 18.83
N CYS A 115 21.91 3.76 17.97
CA CYS A 115 20.56 4.24 18.22
C CYS A 115 19.63 3.81 17.09
N LEU A 116 18.32 3.77 17.34
CA LEU A 116 17.33 3.58 16.27
C LEU A 116 17.14 4.86 15.47
N LEU A 117 16.88 4.72 14.17
CA LEU A 117 16.60 5.85 13.28
C LEU A 117 15.29 6.52 13.68
N PRO A 118 15.26 7.82 14.05
CA PRO A 118 14.02 8.47 14.43
C PRO A 118 12.95 8.39 13.32
N ARG A 119 11.72 7.96 13.64
CA ARG A 119 10.60 7.86 12.68
C ARG A 119 10.40 9.12 11.83
N ARG A 120 10.64 10.30 12.41
CA ARG A 120 10.54 11.60 11.70
C ARG A 120 11.45 11.69 10.47
N ASP A 121 12.54 10.92 10.44
CA ASP A 121 13.52 10.88 9.35
C ASP A 121 13.10 9.89 8.26
N VAL A 122 11.96 9.20 8.43
CA VAL A 122 11.35 8.29 7.44
C VAL A 122 9.84 8.57 7.29
N PRO A 123 9.44 9.77 6.85
CA PRO A 123 8.05 10.25 6.93
C PRO A 123 7.05 9.45 6.07
N ILE A 124 7.54 8.72 5.06
CA ILE A 124 6.72 7.89 4.18
C ILE A 124 6.20 6.61 4.87
N VAL A 125 6.84 6.22 5.98
CA VAL A 125 6.47 5.08 6.81
C VAL A 125 5.55 5.56 7.94
N LEU A 126 4.37 4.94 8.05
CA LEU A 126 3.40 5.25 9.08
C LEU A 126 3.84 4.74 10.45
N LYS A 127 3.20 5.26 11.49
CA LYS A 127 3.48 4.90 12.88
C LYS A 127 3.49 3.39 13.11
N ASN A 128 2.46 2.68 12.64
CA ASN A 128 2.33 1.24 12.88
C ASN A 128 3.36 0.44 12.08
N GLU A 129 3.64 0.84 10.85
CA GLU A 129 4.67 0.23 10.00
C GLU A 129 6.07 0.37 10.62
N TYR A 130 6.40 1.57 11.12
CA TYR A 130 7.66 1.81 11.80
C TYR A 130 7.78 0.99 13.09
N LEU A 131 6.71 0.95 13.89
CA LEU A 131 6.70 0.15 15.11
C LEU A 131 6.83 -1.35 14.82
N GLY A 132 6.18 -1.85 13.77
CA GLY A 132 6.33 -3.24 13.30
C GLY A 132 7.78 -3.56 12.98
N GLY A 133 8.43 -2.74 12.14
CA GLY A 133 9.85 -2.94 11.80
C GLY A 133 10.81 -2.81 13.01
N VAL A 134 10.47 -2.01 14.02
CA VAL A 134 11.28 -1.92 15.26
C VAL A 134 11.03 -3.10 16.21
N ILE A 135 9.84 -3.70 16.18
CA ILE A 135 9.56 -4.89 16.99
C ILE A 135 10.31 -6.11 16.45
N ASP A 136 10.41 -6.22 15.13
CA ASP A 136 11.14 -7.30 14.44
C ASP A 136 12.65 -7.02 14.31
N PHE A 137 13.16 -6.02 15.03
CA PHE A 137 14.54 -5.54 14.91
C PHE A 137 15.60 -6.62 15.17
N THR A 138 16.49 -6.77 14.19
CA THR A 138 17.51 -7.83 14.03
C THR A 138 18.81 -7.63 14.82
#